data_AF-A0A969B6P5-F1
#
_entry.id   AF-A0A969B6P5-F1
#
_cell.length_a   1.000
_cell.length_b   1.000
_cell.length_c   1.000
_cell.angle_alpha   90.00
_cell.angle_beta   90.00
_cell.angle_gamma   90.00
#
_symmetry.space_group_name_H-M   'P 1'
#
loop_
_entity.id
_entity.type
_entity.pdbx_description
1 polymer ?
#
loop_
_entity_poly.entity_id
_entity_poly.type
_entity_poly.pdbx_seq_one_letter_code
_entity_poly.pdbx_strand_id
1 'polypeptide(L)' 'MDIKRNGSQPSGKGPPDYFTGTVRVDPLVEATPPARVRAASVTFEPGARTAWH' A
#
# COMPACT_ATOMS: atom_id res chain seq x y z
N MET A 1 -14.85 16.48 -7.25
CA MET A 1 -14.01 16.37 -6.03
C MET A 1 -14.37 15.06 -5.38
N ASP A 2 -13.39 14.16 -5.24
CA ASP A 2 -13.57 12.86 -4.58
C ASP A 2 -12.67 12.84 -3.32
N ILE A 3 -13.25 12.52 -2.17
CA ILE A 3 -12.57 12.53 -0.87
C ILE A 3 -12.72 11.15 -0.25
N LYS A 4 -11.61 10.40 -0.23
CA LYS A 4 -11.52 9.16 0.54
C LYS A 4 -11.19 9.50 1.99
N ARG A 5 -12.15 9.30 2.89
CA ARG A 5 -11.98 9.57 4.33
C ARG A 5 -11.03 8.57 4.97
N ASN A 6 -10.38 8.96 6.06
CA ASN A 6 -9.59 8.02 6.87
C ASN A 6 -10.45 6.82 7.28
N GLY A 7 -9.91 5.60 7.13
CA GLY A 7 -10.61 4.35 7.41
C GLY A 7 -11.57 3.86 6.32
N SER A 8 -11.82 4.62 5.25
CA SER A 8 -12.71 4.17 4.15
C SER A 8 -12.07 3.16 3.19
N GLN A 9 -10.74 3.05 3.21
CA GLN A 9 -9.98 2.12 2.38
C GLN A 9 -9.42 1.01 3.27
N PRO A 10 -9.77 -0.27 3.03
CA PRO A 10 -9.30 -1.36 3.86
C PRO A 10 -7.80 -1.61 3.65
N SER A 11 -7.10 -1.91 4.74
CA SER A 11 -5.71 -2.37 4.70
C SER A 11 -5.62 -3.78 4.10
N GLY A 12 -4.56 -4.03 3.33
CA GLY A 12 -4.18 -5.35 2.84
C GLY A 12 -2.91 -5.88 3.50
N LYS A 13 -2.72 -7.20 3.47
CA LYS A 13 -1.42 -7.81 3.75
C LYS A 13 -0.55 -7.75 2.49
N GLY A 14 0.74 -7.45 2.66
CA GLY A 14 1.71 -7.54 1.57
C GLY A 14 1.80 -8.98 1.03
N PRO A 15 1.77 -9.19 -0.31
CA PRO A 15 1.92 -10.53 -0.88
C PRO A 15 3.26 -11.17 -0.50
N PRO A 16 3.29 -12.49 -0.18
CA PRO A 16 4.52 -13.15 0.26
C PRO A 16 5.62 -13.19 -0.81
N ASP A 17 5.26 -13.08 -2.09
CA ASP A 17 6.23 -13.05 -3.20
C ASP A 17 7.03 -11.73 -3.23
N TYR A 18 6.51 -10.66 -2.64
CA TYR A 18 7.11 -9.33 -2.66
C TYR A 18 7.67 -8.89 -1.32
N PHE A 19 7.35 -9.59 -0.23
CA PHE A 19 7.69 -9.18 1.12
C PHE A 19 8.17 -10.36 1.96
N THR A 20 9.24 -10.15 2.72
CA THR A 20 9.65 -11.04 3.80
C THR A 20 9.14 -10.48 5.11
N GLY A 21 8.47 -11.31 5.92
CA GLY A 21 7.88 -10.90 7.21
C GLY A 21 6.46 -10.32 7.07
N THR A 22 5.92 -9.79 8.16
CA THR A 22 4.57 -9.22 8.18
C THR A 22 4.58 -7.78 7.68
N VAL A 23 3.87 -7.52 6.59
CA VAL A 23 3.72 -6.17 6.01
C VAL A 23 2.24 -5.84 5.82
N ARG A 24 1.85 -4.64 6.22
CA ARG A 24 0.51 -4.06 5.98
C ARG A 24 0.61 -2.93 4.97
N VAL A 25 -0.28 -2.93 3.99
CA VAL A 25 -0.36 -1.94 2.92
C VAL A 25 -1.71 -1.22 3.01
N ASP A 26 -1.68 0.10 3.16
CA ASP A 26 -2.87 0.96 3.14
C ASP A 26 -2.90 1.77 1.83
N PRO A 27 -3.88 1.52 0.94
CA PRO A 27 -4.04 2.31 -0.27
C PRO A 27 -4.34 3.79 0.05
N LEU A 28 -3.67 4.72 -0.64
CA LEU A 28 -3.89 6.16 -0.47
C LEU A 28 -4.41 6.82 -1.74
N VAL A 29 -3.66 6.70 -2.84
CA VAL A 29 -3.95 7.38 -4.11
C VAL A 29 -3.89 6.38 -5.26
N GLU A 30 -4.92 6.42 -6.08
CA GLU A 30 -4.92 5.84 -7.42
C GLU A 30 -5.47 6.89 -8.37
N ALA A 31 -4.59 7.48 -9.19
CA ALA A 31 -5.00 8.51 -10.12
C ALA A 31 -5.80 7.93 -11.28
N THR A 32 -6.81 8.67 -11.73
CA THR A 32 -7.53 8.36 -12.96
C THR A 32 -6.69 8.75 -14.17
N PRO A 33 -6.84 8.07 -15.33
CA PRO A 33 -6.19 8.47 -16.56
C PRO A 33 -6.51 9.94 -16.92
N PRO A 34 -5.55 10.70 -17.49
CA PRO A 34 -4.24 10.26 -17.99
C PRO A 34 -3.11 10.27 -16.93
N ALA A 35 -3.40 10.71 -15.70
CA ALA A 35 -2.42 10.69 -14.62
C ALA A 35 -2.07 9.24 -14.23
N ARG A 36 -0.82 9.01 -13.81
CA ARG A 36 -0.27 7.66 -13.57
C ARG A 36 0.23 7.43 -12.15
N VAL A 37 0.11 8.42 -11.27
CA VAL A 37 0.61 8.31 -9.90
C VAL A 37 -0.26 7.35 -9.09
N ARG A 38 0.41 6.51 -8.30
CA ARG A 38 -0.20 5.66 -7.27
C ARG A 38 0.62 5.80 -6.00
N ALA A 39 -0.04 5.72 -4.85
CA ALA A 39 0.62 5.79 -3.56
C ALA A 39 -0.11 4.92 -2.53
N ALA A 40 0.68 4.34 -1.62
CA ALA A 40 0.20 3.60 -0.47
C ALA A 40 1.09 3.91 0.75
N SER A 41 0.53 3.81 1.94
CA SER A 41 1.31 3.74 3.18
C SER A 41 1.67 2.28 3.43
N VAL A 42 2.93 1.99 3.74
CA VAL A 42 3.39 0.63 3.98
C VAL A 42 4.01 0.55 5.37
N THR A 43 3.48 -0.34 6.21
CA THR A 43 3.99 -0.60 7.57
C THR A 43 4.67 -1.95 7.61
N PHE A 44 5.92 -1.95 8.09
CA PHE A 44 6.73 -3.14 8.27
C PHE A 44 6.80 -3.47 9.75
N GLU A 45 6.41 -4.69 10.11
CA GLU A 45 6.75 -5.22 11.44
C GLU A 45 8.27 -5.38 11.57
N PRO A 46 8.82 -5.49 12.80
CA PRO A 46 10.26 -5.63 13.01
C PRO A 46 10.89 -6.75 12.14
N GLY A 47 11.90 -6.38 11.35
CA GLY A 47 12.61 -7.31 10.45
C GLY A 47 11.93 -7.60 9.11
N ALA A 48 10.70 -7.11 8.90
CA ALA A 48 10.03 -7.19 7.61
C ALA A 48 10.66 -6.23 6.58
N ARG A 49 10.72 -6.64 5.31
CA ARG A 49 11.23 -5.83 4.20
C ARG A 49 10.66 -6.27 2.86
N THR A 50 10.84 -5.45 1.83
CA THR A 50 10.55 -5.83 0.44
C THR A 50 11.58 -6.84 -0.08
N ALA A 51 11.18 -7.64 -1.06
CA ALA A 51 12.11 -8.24 -2.00
C ALA A 51 12.82 -7.13 -2.81
N TRP A 52 13.96 -7.47 -3.41
CA TRP A 52 14.55 -6.60 -4.44
C TRP A 52 13.60 -6.47 -5.62
N HIS A 53 13.43 -5.26 -6.11
CA HIS A 53 12.56 -4.89 -7.22
C HIS A 53 13.08 -3.64 -7.92
#